data_AF-A0A8C2MGA6-F1
#
_entry.id   AF-A0A8C2MGA6-F1
#
_cell.length_a   1.000
_cell.length_b   1.000
_cell.length_c   1.000
_cell.angle_alpha   90.00
_cell.angle_beta   90.00
_cell.angle_gamma   90.00
#
_symmetry.space_group_name_H-M   'P 1'
#
loop_
_entity.id
_entity.type
_entity.pdbx_description
1 polymer ?
#
loop_
_entity_poly.entity_id
_entity_poly.type
_entity_poly.pdbx_seq_one_letter_code
_entity_poly.pdbx_strand_id
1 'polypeptide(L)'
;MLSSAHLLPTSVRLAPSWICRSSRSFMDLKALLSSLNDFASLSFAESWDNVGLLVEPSPPHTVNTLFLTNDLTEEVMEEALQKKADLILSYHPPIFRAMKHITWKTWKERLVIRALENRVAIYSPHTAYDAAPQGVNNWLAKGLGTCSTRPIHPSRAPNYPTEGAHRLEFSVNHTQDLDKVMSAVKGIGDVSVTSFAARCDDEEQTRISLNCTQKALMQVLAFLSQNRQLYQKTEILSLEKPLLLDTGMGRLCTLDESVSLATMIERVKGYLKLSHLRLALGVGKTLESPVKVVALCAGSGGSVLQGVEADLYLTDTPASASLF
;
A
#
# COMPACT_ATOMS: atom_id res chain seq x y z
N MET A 1 43.19 29.78 -63.67
CA MET A 1 42.57 28.50 -64.06
C MET A 1 42.53 27.63 -62.82
N LEU A 2 41.31 27.31 -62.37
CA LEU A 2 41.01 26.68 -61.09
C LEU A 2 41.31 25.18 -61.14
N SER A 3 41.99 24.68 -60.09
CA SER A 3 42.25 23.26 -59.84
C SER A 3 40.99 22.56 -59.35
N SER A 4 40.59 21.50 -60.02
CA SER A 4 39.44 20.63 -59.68
C SER A 4 39.81 19.67 -58.55
N ALA A 5 38.99 19.59 -57.50
CA ALA A 5 39.06 18.56 -56.47
C ALA A 5 37.83 17.64 -56.60
N HIS A 6 38.07 16.34 -56.76
CA HIS A 6 37.05 15.31 -56.84
C HIS A 6 36.65 14.83 -55.44
N LEU A 7 35.37 14.90 -55.11
CA LEU A 7 34.79 14.30 -53.91
C LEU A 7 34.26 12.90 -54.25
N LEU A 8 34.76 11.88 -53.56
CA LEU A 8 34.25 10.50 -53.63
C LEU A 8 32.95 10.38 -52.81
N PRO A 9 31.87 9.78 -53.33
CA PRO A 9 30.66 9.54 -52.57
C PRO A 9 30.84 8.34 -51.63
N THR A 10 30.74 8.58 -50.32
CA THR A 10 30.68 7.53 -49.30
C THR A 10 29.28 6.91 -49.30
N SER A 11 29.16 5.65 -49.72
CA SER A 11 27.91 4.90 -49.62
C SER A 11 27.61 4.56 -48.15
N VAL A 12 26.70 5.30 -47.52
CA VAL A 12 26.12 4.93 -46.22
C VAL A 12 25.12 3.79 -46.47
N ARG A 13 25.47 2.57 -46.04
CA ARG A 13 24.50 1.47 -45.97
C ARG A 13 23.56 1.73 -44.80
N LEU A 14 22.34 2.13 -45.09
CA LEU A 14 21.24 2.09 -44.12
C LEU A 14 20.97 0.62 -43.78
N ALA A 15 21.20 0.24 -42.52
CA ALA A 15 20.77 -1.05 -42.01
C ALA A 15 19.23 -1.13 -42.08
N PRO A 16 18.64 -2.27 -42.47
CA PRO A 16 17.19 -2.41 -42.52
C PRO A 16 16.62 -2.21 -41.11
N SER A 17 15.69 -1.28 -40.99
CA SER A 17 14.88 -1.08 -39.80
C SER A 17 14.23 -2.41 -39.41
N TRP A 18 14.60 -2.92 -38.24
CA TRP A 18 13.92 -4.04 -37.63
C TRP A 18 12.50 -3.56 -37.31
N ILE A 19 11.54 -4.00 -38.11
CA ILE A 19 10.13 -3.97 -37.76
C ILE A 19 10.04 -4.71 -36.44
N CYS A 20 9.84 -3.97 -35.35
CA CYS A 20 9.67 -4.50 -34.02
C CYS A 20 8.36 -5.29 -34.01
N ARG A 21 8.44 -6.57 -34.35
CA ARG A 21 7.42 -7.54 -33.95
C ARG A 21 7.36 -7.44 -32.44
N SER A 22 6.21 -7.07 -31.88
CA SER A 22 6.06 -7.07 -30.42
C SER A 22 6.36 -8.48 -29.92
N SER A 23 7.56 -8.66 -29.37
CA SER A 23 7.89 -9.87 -28.64
C SER A 23 6.97 -9.85 -27.43
N ARG A 24 5.93 -10.69 -27.43
CA ARG A 24 5.18 -10.98 -26.21
C ARG A 24 6.21 -11.53 -25.22
N SER A 25 6.62 -10.71 -24.28
CA SER A 25 7.54 -11.12 -23.23
C SER A 25 6.75 -11.99 -22.27
N PHE A 26 7.03 -13.29 -22.31
CA PHE A 26 6.60 -14.24 -21.31
C PHE A 26 7.11 -13.78 -19.94
N MET A 27 6.26 -13.78 -18.92
CA MET A 27 6.67 -13.44 -17.55
C MET A 27 6.39 -14.62 -16.63
N ASP A 28 7.39 -14.99 -15.83
CA ASP A 28 7.19 -15.95 -14.73
C ASP A 28 6.19 -15.37 -13.71
N LEU A 29 5.32 -16.23 -13.17
CA LEU A 29 4.29 -15.81 -12.21
C LEU A 29 4.87 -15.01 -11.04
N LYS A 30 6.00 -15.44 -10.47
CA LYS A 30 6.61 -14.76 -9.32
C LYS A 30 7.13 -13.37 -9.70
N ALA A 31 7.69 -13.24 -10.90
CA ALA A 31 8.14 -11.95 -11.42
C ALA A 31 6.95 -10.98 -11.61
N LEU A 32 5.84 -11.48 -12.17
CA LEU A 32 4.62 -10.68 -12.33
C LEU A 32 4.05 -10.23 -10.98
N LEU A 33 3.97 -11.14 -10.01
CA LEU A 33 3.48 -10.83 -8.67
C LEU A 33 4.37 -9.79 -7.97
N SER A 34 5.69 -9.85 -8.17
CA SER A 34 6.60 -8.81 -7.67
C SER A 34 6.26 -7.45 -8.28
N SER A 35 6.07 -7.37 -9.60
CA SER A 35 5.71 -6.10 -10.25
C SER A 35 4.33 -5.56 -9.82
N LEU A 36 3.36 -6.45 -9.60
CA LEU A 36 2.05 -6.05 -9.05
C LEU A 36 2.17 -5.52 -7.62
N ASN A 37 3.04 -6.11 -6.80
CA ASN A 37 3.33 -5.65 -5.45
C ASN A 37 4.15 -4.34 -5.43
N ASP A 38 5.02 -4.11 -6.41
CA ASP A 38 5.73 -2.83 -6.57
C ASP A 38 4.76 -1.69 -6.92
N PHE A 39 3.70 -2.00 -7.69
CA PHE A 39 2.63 -1.04 -7.98
C PHE A 39 1.80 -0.74 -6.73
N ALA A 40 1.36 -1.75 -5.98
CA ALA A 40 0.71 -1.55 -4.70
C ALA A 40 1.09 -2.67 -3.75
N SER A 41 1.89 -2.33 -2.74
CA SER A 41 2.33 -3.29 -1.75
C SER A 41 1.12 -3.90 -1.04
N LEU A 42 1.08 -5.21 -0.95
CA LEU A 42 0.06 -5.92 -0.19
C LEU A 42 0.06 -5.52 1.30
N SER A 43 1.17 -4.95 1.80
CA SER A 43 1.26 -4.39 3.15
C SER A 43 0.38 -3.16 3.38
N PHE A 44 -0.20 -2.57 2.32
CA PHE A 44 -1.13 -1.44 2.43
C PHE A 44 -2.57 -1.89 2.65
N ALA A 45 -2.87 -3.18 2.43
CA ALA A 45 -4.20 -3.72 2.64
C ALA A 45 -4.63 -3.61 4.11
N GLU A 46 -5.93 -3.54 4.31
CA GLU A 46 -6.54 -3.61 5.62
C GLU A 46 -6.29 -4.97 6.29
N SER A 47 -6.16 -4.97 7.61
CA SER A 47 -5.77 -6.18 8.35
C SER A 47 -6.78 -7.33 8.31
N TRP A 48 -8.04 -7.04 7.98
CA TRP A 48 -9.11 -8.03 7.83
C TRP A 48 -9.20 -8.62 6.42
N ASP A 49 -8.48 -8.07 5.46
CA ASP A 49 -8.64 -8.38 4.04
C ASP A 49 -7.90 -9.66 3.63
N ASN A 50 -8.30 -10.25 2.50
CA ASN A 50 -7.63 -11.41 1.91
C ASN A 50 -7.11 -11.07 0.51
N VAL A 51 -5.89 -10.52 0.47
CA VAL A 51 -5.24 -10.01 -0.74
C VAL A 51 -4.06 -10.89 -1.19
N GLY A 52 -3.58 -10.67 -2.41
CA GLY A 52 -2.45 -11.37 -2.99
C GLY A 52 -2.85 -12.52 -3.90
N LEU A 53 -1.96 -13.51 -4.04
CA LEU A 53 -2.20 -14.71 -4.83
C LEU A 53 -3.13 -15.66 -4.06
N LEU A 54 -4.37 -15.80 -4.53
CA LEU A 54 -5.42 -16.59 -3.89
C LEU A 54 -5.48 -18.02 -4.41
N VAL A 55 -5.17 -18.23 -5.69
CA VAL A 55 -5.07 -19.55 -6.32
C VAL A 55 -3.79 -19.59 -7.14
N GLU A 56 -2.91 -20.54 -6.82
CA GLU A 56 -1.64 -20.77 -7.49
C GLU A 56 -1.65 -22.11 -8.24
N PRO A 57 -1.53 -22.12 -9.58
CA PRO A 57 -1.29 -23.34 -10.35
C PRO A 57 0.10 -23.92 -10.04
N SER A 58 0.28 -25.24 -10.20
CA SER A 58 1.57 -25.88 -9.91
C SER A 58 2.70 -25.30 -10.78
N PRO A 59 3.88 -24.99 -10.19
CA PRO A 59 5.02 -24.46 -10.94
C PRO A 59 5.61 -25.50 -11.90
N PRO A 60 6.30 -25.06 -12.97
CA PRO A 60 6.46 -23.66 -13.39
C PRO A 60 5.17 -23.07 -13.97
N HIS A 61 4.95 -21.77 -13.77
CA HIS A 61 3.78 -21.07 -14.30
C HIS A 61 4.19 -19.79 -15.02
N THR A 62 3.92 -19.74 -16.32
CA THR A 62 4.23 -18.59 -17.19
C THR A 62 2.94 -17.88 -17.54
N VAL A 63 2.93 -16.56 -17.39
CA VAL A 63 1.79 -15.71 -17.69
C VAL A 63 2.01 -15.02 -19.03
N ASN A 64 1.13 -15.31 -19.99
CA ASN A 64 1.01 -14.65 -21.29
C ASN A 64 -0.15 -13.67 -21.33
N THR A 65 -1.25 -14.07 -20.69
CA THR A 65 -2.51 -13.34 -20.70
C THR A 65 -2.94 -13.06 -19.27
N LEU A 66 -2.90 -11.79 -18.89
CA LEU A 66 -3.48 -11.26 -17.66
C LEU A 66 -4.91 -10.77 -17.95
N PHE A 67 -5.90 -11.38 -17.31
CA PHE A 67 -7.30 -10.96 -17.38
C PHE A 67 -7.67 -10.11 -16.17
N LEU A 68 -8.26 -8.93 -16.38
CA LEU A 68 -8.64 -8.01 -15.31
C LEU A 68 -10.17 -8.02 -15.12
N THR A 69 -10.65 -8.10 -13.89
CA THR A 69 -12.07 -7.96 -13.57
C THR A 69 -12.27 -7.26 -12.23
N ASN A 70 -13.45 -6.66 -12.03
CA ASN A 70 -13.86 -6.19 -10.71
C ASN A 70 -14.30 -7.37 -9.83
N ASP A 71 -15.21 -8.19 -10.35
CA ASP A 71 -15.79 -9.35 -9.69
C ASP A 71 -15.59 -10.59 -10.57
N LEU A 72 -15.10 -11.67 -9.97
CA LEU A 72 -14.97 -12.95 -10.66
C LEU A 72 -16.23 -13.80 -10.42
N THR A 73 -17.23 -13.67 -11.30
CA THR A 73 -18.41 -14.57 -11.34
C THR A 73 -18.12 -15.82 -12.20
N GLU A 74 -19.06 -16.78 -12.24
CA GLU A 74 -18.91 -17.98 -13.07
C GLU A 74 -18.88 -17.65 -14.57
N GLU A 75 -19.66 -16.65 -14.99
CA GLU A 75 -19.70 -16.15 -16.37
C GLU A 75 -18.41 -15.43 -16.74
N VAL A 76 -17.87 -14.61 -15.83
CA VAL A 76 -16.57 -13.92 -16.05
C VAL A 76 -15.41 -14.92 -16.08
N MET A 77 -15.47 -15.97 -15.25
CA MET A 77 -14.51 -17.07 -15.34
C MET A 77 -14.55 -17.73 -16.72
N GLU A 78 -15.74 -18.02 -17.24
CA GLU A 78 -15.90 -18.60 -18.58
C GLU A 78 -15.32 -17.67 -19.66
N GLU A 79 -15.57 -16.36 -19.59
CA GLU A 79 -14.95 -15.38 -20.47
C GLU A 79 -13.41 -15.42 -20.38
N ALA A 80 -12.85 -15.41 -19.17
CA ALA A 80 -11.41 -15.45 -18.95
C ALA A 80 -10.76 -16.71 -19.56
N LEU A 81 -11.40 -17.87 -19.41
CA LEU A 81 -10.96 -19.13 -20.02
C LEU A 81 -11.01 -19.07 -21.55
N GLN A 82 -12.08 -18.53 -22.13
CA GLN A 82 -12.19 -18.32 -23.59
C GLN A 82 -11.10 -17.39 -24.13
N LYS A 83 -10.71 -16.38 -23.34
CA LYS A 83 -9.58 -15.49 -23.64
C LYS A 83 -8.20 -16.11 -23.38
N LYS A 84 -8.14 -17.34 -22.88
CA LYS A 84 -6.89 -18.05 -22.54
C LYS A 84 -6.07 -17.27 -21.51
N ALA A 85 -6.74 -16.80 -20.46
CA ALA A 85 -6.08 -16.18 -19.31
C ALA A 85 -5.16 -17.18 -18.61
N ASP A 86 -3.94 -16.78 -18.26
CA ASP A 86 -3.04 -17.55 -17.40
C ASP A 86 -3.07 -17.03 -15.95
N LEU A 87 -3.49 -15.77 -15.78
CA LEU A 87 -3.78 -15.15 -14.49
C LEU A 87 -5.02 -14.26 -14.60
N ILE A 88 -5.91 -14.35 -13.63
CA ILE A 88 -7.01 -13.43 -13.41
C ILE A 88 -6.69 -12.54 -12.22
N LEU A 89 -6.65 -11.23 -12.45
CA LEU A 89 -6.63 -10.21 -11.40
C LEU A 89 -8.08 -9.76 -11.18
N SER A 90 -8.65 -10.20 -10.06
CA SER A 90 -9.99 -9.82 -9.60
C SER A 90 -9.84 -8.73 -8.55
N TYR A 91 -10.49 -7.57 -8.69
CA TYR A 91 -10.42 -6.51 -7.71
C TYR A 91 -10.97 -6.97 -6.35
N HIS A 92 -12.19 -7.53 -6.33
CA HIS A 92 -12.76 -8.17 -5.16
C HIS A 92 -12.26 -9.61 -5.06
N PRO A 93 -11.83 -10.07 -3.87
CA PRO A 93 -11.30 -11.41 -3.68
C PRO A 93 -12.45 -12.44 -3.75
N PRO A 94 -12.46 -13.36 -4.74
CA PRO A 94 -13.48 -14.42 -4.79
C PRO A 94 -13.40 -15.31 -3.54
N ILE A 95 -12.18 -15.57 -3.06
CA ILE A 95 -11.91 -16.19 -1.75
C ILE A 95 -11.80 -15.09 -0.70
N PHE A 96 -12.91 -14.59 -0.17
CA PHE A 96 -12.89 -13.56 0.88
C PHE A 96 -12.76 -14.15 2.30
N ARG A 97 -13.21 -15.39 2.50
CA ARG A 97 -13.08 -16.14 3.76
C ARG A 97 -12.43 -17.48 3.48
N ALA A 98 -11.68 -17.99 4.46
CA ALA A 98 -11.05 -19.30 4.36
C ALA A 98 -12.09 -20.40 4.03
N MET A 99 -11.81 -21.17 2.98
CA MET A 99 -12.62 -22.33 2.59
C MET A 99 -12.14 -23.56 3.36
N LYS A 100 -13.05 -24.25 4.06
CA LYS A 100 -12.73 -25.51 4.77
C LYS A 100 -12.76 -26.73 3.85
N HIS A 101 -13.45 -26.61 2.71
CA HIS A 101 -13.59 -27.65 1.70
C HIS A 101 -13.59 -26.99 0.32
N ILE A 102 -13.11 -27.73 -0.68
CA ILE A 102 -13.14 -27.34 -2.09
C ILE A 102 -13.86 -28.46 -2.85
N THR A 103 -15.14 -28.25 -3.13
CA THR A 103 -16.06 -29.19 -3.77
C THR A 103 -16.93 -28.47 -4.80
N TRP A 104 -17.67 -29.20 -5.63
CA TRP A 104 -18.51 -28.58 -6.65
C TRP A 104 -19.80 -27.89 -6.10
N LYS A 105 -19.95 -27.79 -4.77
CA LYS A 105 -21.20 -27.37 -4.12
C LYS A 105 -21.49 -25.88 -4.26
N THR A 106 -20.52 -25.02 -3.94
CA THR A 106 -20.71 -23.56 -3.97
C THR A 106 -20.03 -22.95 -5.19
N TRP A 107 -20.58 -21.85 -5.71
CA TRP A 107 -20.02 -21.17 -6.88
C TRP A 107 -18.57 -20.71 -6.64
N LYS A 108 -18.23 -20.24 -5.44
CA LYS A 108 -16.85 -19.86 -5.09
C LYS A 108 -15.88 -21.04 -5.11
N GLU A 109 -16.28 -22.20 -4.60
CA GLU A 109 -15.46 -23.41 -4.70
C GLU A 109 -15.30 -23.85 -6.16
N ARG A 110 -16.37 -23.78 -6.97
CA ARG A 110 -16.31 -24.09 -8.40
C ARG A 110 -15.36 -23.17 -9.17
N LEU A 111 -15.28 -21.88 -8.83
CA LEU A 111 -14.28 -20.97 -9.41
C LEU A 111 -12.86 -21.45 -9.13
N VAL A 112 -12.57 -21.86 -7.89
CA VAL A 112 -11.24 -22.39 -7.52
C VAL A 112 -10.94 -23.68 -8.27
N ILE A 113 -11.89 -24.62 -8.33
CA ILE A 113 -11.72 -25.88 -9.06
C ILE A 113 -11.47 -25.61 -10.54
N ARG A 114 -12.29 -24.77 -11.18
CA ARG A 114 -12.12 -24.40 -12.60
C ARG A 114 -10.77 -23.72 -12.84
N ALA A 115 -10.35 -22.81 -11.98
CA ALA A 115 -9.05 -22.15 -12.08
C ALA A 115 -7.91 -23.18 -12.04
N LEU A 116 -7.93 -24.11 -11.08
CA LEU A 116 -6.90 -25.15 -10.96
C LEU A 116 -6.91 -26.14 -12.13
N GLU A 117 -8.08 -26.63 -12.56
CA GLU A 117 -8.23 -27.55 -13.69
C GLU A 117 -7.73 -26.95 -15.00
N ASN A 118 -7.88 -25.62 -15.17
CA ASN A 118 -7.43 -24.89 -16.35
C ASN A 118 -6.06 -24.21 -16.16
N ARG A 119 -5.39 -24.44 -15.02
CA ARG A 119 -4.09 -23.84 -14.66
C ARG A 119 -4.08 -22.31 -14.73
N VAL A 120 -5.12 -21.66 -14.23
CA VAL A 120 -5.24 -20.19 -14.17
C VAL A 120 -4.99 -19.72 -12.74
N ALA A 121 -4.06 -18.78 -12.58
CA ALA A 121 -3.82 -18.13 -11.29
C ALA A 121 -4.91 -17.11 -10.97
N ILE A 122 -5.23 -16.92 -9.69
CA ILE A 122 -6.15 -15.86 -9.24
C ILE A 122 -5.41 -14.97 -8.25
N TYR A 123 -5.33 -13.68 -8.55
CA TYR A 123 -4.75 -12.65 -7.69
C TYR A 123 -5.80 -11.58 -7.37
N SER A 124 -5.77 -11.05 -6.15
CA SER A 124 -6.67 -9.97 -5.73
C SER A 124 -5.95 -8.91 -4.91
N PRO A 125 -5.86 -7.65 -5.38
CA PRO A 125 -5.23 -6.59 -4.61
C PRO A 125 -6.17 -5.88 -3.63
N HIS A 126 -7.47 -5.82 -3.94
CA HIS A 126 -8.54 -5.21 -3.13
C HIS A 126 -8.11 -3.94 -2.38
N THR A 127 -8.14 -3.93 -1.04
CA THR A 127 -7.86 -2.72 -0.25
C THR A 127 -6.42 -2.20 -0.41
N ALA A 128 -5.45 -3.01 -0.84
CA ALA A 128 -4.12 -2.51 -1.17
C ALA A 128 -4.16 -1.50 -2.34
N TYR A 129 -5.03 -1.77 -3.33
CA TYR A 129 -5.26 -0.86 -4.46
C TYR A 129 -6.13 0.34 -4.08
N ASP A 130 -7.01 0.21 -3.09
CA ASP A 130 -7.69 1.38 -2.50
C ASP A 130 -6.70 2.33 -1.84
N ALA A 131 -5.71 1.76 -1.13
CA ALA A 131 -4.78 2.50 -0.31
C ALA A 131 -3.63 3.15 -1.12
N ALA A 132 -3.21 2.54 -2.22
CA ALA A 132 -2.03 2.94 -2.98
C ALA A 132 -2.07 4.42 -3.46
N PRO A 133 -0.90 5.08 -3.62
CA PRO A 133 -0.81 6.46 -4.14
C PRO A 133 -1.42 6.64 -5.54
N GLN A 134 -1.35 5.63 -6.38
CA GLN A 134 -1.95 5.60 -7.72
C GLN A 134 -3.25 4.79 -7.76
N GLY A 135 -3.80 4.50 -6.59
CA GLY A 135 -4.94 3.62 -6.36
C GLY A 135 -6.31 4.23 -6.66
N VAL A 136 -7.35 3.45 -6.33
CA VAL A 136 -8.75 3.76 -6.68
C VAL A 136 -9.20 5.09 -6.08
N ASN A 137 -8.93 5.34 -4.79
CA ASN A 137 -9.34 6.57 -4.13
C ASN A 137 -8.68 7.82 -4.73
N ASN A 138 -7.40 7.74 -5.11
CA ASN A 138 -6.72 8.84 -5.79
C ASN A 138 -7.22 9.02 -7.23
N TRP A 139 -7.56 7.93 -7.93
CA TRP A 139 -8.22 8.01 -9.22
C TRP A 139 -9.60 8.67 -9.12
N LEU A 140 -10.40 8.36 -8.10
CA LEU A 140 -11.71 9.00 -7.86
C LEU A 140 -11.58 10.49 -7.54
N ALA A 141 -10.58 10.88 -6.75
CA ALA A 141 -10.35 12.27 -6.37
C ALA A 141 -10.15 13.20 -7.59
N LYS A 142 -9.55 12.69 -8.68
CA LYS A 142 -9.39 13.44 -9.94
C LYS A 142 -10.71 13.88 -10.55
N GLY A 143 -11.80 13.15 -10.28
CA GLY A 143 -13.14 13.51 -10.73
C GLY A 143 -13.75 14.71 -10.02
N LEU A 144 -13.17 15.18 -8.91
CA LEU A 144 -13.69 16.31 -8.14
C LEU A 144 -13.24 17.69 -8.69
N GLY A 145 -12.22 17.70 -9.55
CA GLY A 145 -11.54 18.91 -10.04
C GLY A 145 -10.19 19.13 -9.36
N THR A 146 -9.62 20.34 -9.49
CA THR A 146 -8.33 20.67 -8.86
C THR A 146 -8.50 20.76 -7.33
N CYS A 147 -7.71 19.95 -6.63
CA CYS A 147 -7.75 19.88 -5.17
C CYS A 147 -6.43 19.36 -4.62
N SER A 148 -6.17 19.70 -3.36
CA SER A 148 -5.19 19.00 -2.54
C SER A 148 -5.85 17.76 -1.93
N THR A 149 -5.10 16.65 -1.85
CA THR A 149 -5.62 15.36 -1.38
C THR A 149 -4.71 14.79 -0.30
N ARG A 150 -5.29 14.21 0.74
CA ARG A 150 -4.56 13.39 1.73
C ARG A 150 -5.37 12.17 2.14
N PRO A 151 -4.73 11.05 2.53
CA PRO A 151 -5.45 9.90 3.06
C PRO A 151 -6.23 10.27 4.33
N ILE A 152 -7.39 9.64 4.52
CA ILE A 152 -8.18 9.78 5.76
C ILE A 152 -7.56 8.90 6.86
N HIS A 153 -7.29 7.64 6.52
CA HIS A 153 -6.53 6.71 7.37
C HIS A 153 -5.19 6.41 6.70
N PRO A 154 -4.10 7.14 7.05
CA PRO A 154 -2.80 6.96 6.42
C PRO A 154 -2.17 5.60 6.75
N SER A 155 -1.59 4.93 5.75
CA SER A 155 -0.81 3.72 5.94
C SER A 155 0.53 4.03 6.58
N ARG A 156 1.09 3.07 7.32
CA ARG A 156 2.43 3.14 7.90
C ARG A 156 3.44 2.42 7.00
N ALA A 157 4.69 2.89 7.03
CA ALA A 157 5.78 2.21 6.34
C ALA A 157 5.91 0.76 6.83
N PRO A 158 6.34 -0.19 5.97
CA PRO A 158 6.46 -1.59 6.36
C PRO A 158 7.50 -1.80 7.47
N ASN A 159 8.56 -0.98 7.48
CA ASN A 159 9.68 -1.07 8.41
C ASN A 159 9.80 0.20 9.28
N TYR A 160 10.44 0.04 10.43
CA TYR A 160 10.87 1.18 11.25
C TYR A 160 12.04 1.91 10.57
N PRO A 161 12.24 3.21 10.85
CA PRO A 161 13.42 3.94 10.37
C PRO A 161 14.74 3.40 10.93
N THR A 162 14.67 2.64 12.02
CA THR A 162 15.81 2.01 12.70
C THR A 162 15.60 0.50 12.80
N GLU A 163 16.63 -0.22 13.21
CA GLU A 163 16.49 -1.63 13.55
C GLU A 163 15.60 -1.81 14.79
N GLY A 164 14.45 -2.44 14.62
CA GLY A 164 13.53 -2.77 15.71
C GLY A 164 12.51 -1.68 16.06
N ALA A 165 11.65 -2.01 17.02
CA ALA A 165 10.47 -1.23 17.39
C ALA A 165 10.64 -0.40 18.67
N HIS A 166 11.80 -0.52 19.34
CA HIS A 166 12.06 0.14 20.62
C HIS A 166 13.43 0.78 20.62
N ARG A 167 13.56 1.86 21.39
CA ARG A 167 14.82 2.46 21.76
C ARG A 167 14.97 2.45 23.27
N LEU A 168 16.12 2.02 23.77
CA LEU A 168 16.49 2.21 25.17
C LEU A 168 17.62 3.21 25.25
N GLU A 169 17.52 4.10 26.23
CA GLU A 169 18.57 5.05 26.55
C GLU A 169 18.92 4.94 28.02
N PHE A 170 20.21 4.78 28.31
CA PHE A 170 20.70 4.74 29.67
C PHE A 170 22.13 5.30 29.80
N SER A 171 22.43 5.84 30.97
CA SER A 171 23.77 6.36 31.28
C SER A 171 24.57 5.34 32.08
N VAL A 172 25.82 5.12 31.68
CA VAL A 172 26.77 4.30 32.46
C VAL A 172 27.44 5.19 33.50
N ASN A 173 27.49 4.72 34.75
CA ASN A 173 27.99 5.50 35.89
C ASN A 173 29.50 5.76 35.84
N HIS A 174 30.27 4.80 35.32
CA HIS A 174 31.73 4.87 35.26
C HIS A 174 32.25 4.40 33.90
N THR A 175 33.20 5.13 33.32
CA THR A 175 33.81 4.80 32.01
C THR A 175 34.45 3.41 31.99
N GLN A 176 34.91 2.91 33.15
CA GLN A 176 35.51 1.58 33.29
C GLN A 176 34.50 0.44 33.07
N ASP A 177 33.21 0.68 33.30
CA ASP A 177 32.15 -0.32 33.11
C ASP A 177 31.61 -0.34 31.67
N LEU A 178 32.00 0.62 30.84
CA LEU A 178 31.49 0.79 29.49
C LEU A 178 31.75 -0.46 28.63
N ASP A 179 32.96 -1.00 28.63
CA ASP A 179 33.30 -2.17 27.81
C ASP A 179 32.49 -3.40 28.19
N LYS A 180 32.27 -3.60 29.50
CA LYS A 180 31.46 -4.71 30.01
C LYS A 180 30.00 -4.60 29.56
N VAL A 181 29.43 -3.40 29.66
CA VAL A 181 28.06 -3.12 29.23
C VAL A 181 27.94 -3.28 27.72
N MET A 182 28.85 -2.69 26.94
CA MET A 182 28.84 -2.75 25.49
C MET A 182 29.00 -4.17 24.98
N SER A 183 29.88 -4.98 25.59
CA SER A 183 30.05 -6.39 25.23
C SER A 183 28.79 -7.22 25.53
N ALA A 184 28.11 -6.97 26.65
CA ALA A 184 26.90 -7.69 27.01
C ALA A 184 25.73 -7.35 26.09
N VAL A 185 25.54 -6.06 25.79
CA VAL A 185 24.44 -5.59 24.92
C VAL A 185 24.68 -5.99 23.47
N LYS A 186 25.91 -5.88 22.94
CA LYS A 186 26.24 -6.34 21.58
C LYS A 186 26.13 -7.86 21.41
N GLY A 187 26.21 -8.62 22.50
CA GLY A 187 25.97 -10.06 22.48
C GLY A 187 24.49 -10.44 22.32
N ILE A 188 23.58 -9.48 22.44
CA ILE A 188 22.14 -9.66 22.23
C ILE A 188 21.85 -9.46 20.74
N GLY A 189 21.28 -10.47 20.08
CA GLY A 189 20.88 -10.37 18.68
C GLY A 189 19.77 -9.34 18.46
N ASP A 190 19.68 -8.80 17.24
CA ASP A 190 18.70 -7.78 16.84
C ASP A 190 18.76 -6.48 17.65
N VAL A 191 19.98 -6.06 18.01
CA VAL A 191 20.26 -4.78 18.67
C VAL A 191 21.27 -3.97 17.86
N SER A 192 20.93 -2.72 17.59
CA SER A 192 21.88 -1.69 17.13
C SER A 192 22.22 -0.77 18.30
N VAL A 193 23.50 -0.56 18.57
CA VAL A 193 23.97 0.24 19.72
C VAL A 193 24.83 1.40 19.24
N THR A 194 24.55 2.59 19.77
CA THR A 194 25.40 3.78 19.66
C THR A 194 25.69 4.33 21.05
N SER A 195 26.90 4.85 21.25
CA SER A 195 27.29 5.52 22.48
C SER A 195 27.79 6.92 22.18
N PHE A 196 27.50 7.86 23.06
CA PHE A 196 27.98 9.23 22.95
C PHE A 196 28.30 9.80 24.32
N ALA A 197 29.36 10.63 24.38
CA ALA A 197 29.72 11.36 25.58
C ALA A 197 28.64 12.43 25.85
N ALA A 198 28.16 12.48 27.09
CA ALA A 198 27.19 13.45 27.56
C ALA A 198 27.69 14.06 28.87
N ARG A 199 27.53 15.39 29.04
CA ARG A 199 27.76 16.04 30.33
C ARG A 199 26.42 16.20 31.03
N CYS A 200 26.30 15.66 32.24
CA CYS A 200 25.15 15.86 33.11
C CYS A 200 25.69 16.32 34.46
N ASP A 201 25.18 17.45 34.97
CA ASP A 201 25.56 17.99 36.29
C ASP A 201 27.08 18.10 36.53
N ASP A 202 27.82 18.61 35.54
CA ASP A 202 29.28 18.80 35.54
C ASP A 202 30.15 17.52 35.59
N GLU A 203 29.54 16.33 35.51
CA GLU A 203 30.25 15.04 35.34
C GLU A 203 30.14 14.52 33.89
N GLU A 204 31.25 13.96 33.39
CA GLU A 204 31.31 13.32 32.07
C GLU A 204 30.74 11.90 32.17
N GLN A 205 29.56 11.68 31.58
CA GLN A 205 28.89 10.40 31.55
C GLN A 205 28.82 9.87 30.11
N THR A 206 28.83 8.54 29.95
CA THR A 206 28.57 7.94 28.63
C THR A 206 27.11 7.52 28.54
N ARG A 207 26.36 8.13 27.61
CA ARG A 207 24.99 7.73 27.31
C ARG A 207 25.02 6.66 26.21
N ILE A 208 24.32 5.57 26.45
CA ILE A 208 24.10 4.48 25.51
C ILE A 208 22.68 4.61 24.98
N SER A 209 22.56 4.58 23.65
CA SER A 209 21.27 4.50 22.94
C SER A 209 21.29 3.23 22.10
N LEU A 210 20.28 2.39 22.26
CA LEU A 210 20.15 1.16 21.48
C LEU A 210 18.77 1.04 20.87
N ASN A 211 18.68 0.63 19.61
CA ASN A 211 17.40 0.22 19.01
C ASN A 211 17.33 -1.30 18.94
N CYS A 212 16.17 -1.87 19.25
CA CYS A 212 16.01 -3.31 19.34
C CYS A 212 14.59 -3.80 19.02
N THR A 213 14.47 -5.08 18.72
CA THR A 213 13.15 -5.76 18.63
C THR A 213 12.49 -5.92 20.00
N GLN A 214 11.19 -6.24 20.04
CA GLN A 214 10.50 -6.56 21.29
C GLN A 214 11.14 -7.75 22.02
N LYS A 215 11.66 -8.74 21.29
CA LYS A 215 12.34 -9.91 21.89
C LYS A 215 13.66 -9.50 22.55
N ALA A 216 14.47 -8.70 21.84
CA ALA A 216 15.73 -8.20 22.34
C ALA A 216 15.54 -7.23 23.52
N LEU A 217 14.49 -6.39 23.50
CA LEU A 217 14.12 -5.50 24.60
C LEU A 217 14.04 -6.27 25.94
N MET A 218 13.36 -7.42 25.96
CA MET A 218 13.24 -8.24 27.18
C MET A 218 14.60 -8.73 27.70
N GLN A 219 15.52 -9.08 26.80
CA GLN A 219 16.86 -9.55 27.15
C GLN A 219 17.72 -8.40 27.68
N VAL A 220 17.65 -7.23 27.05
CA VAL A 220 18.35 -6.02 27.50
C VAL A 220 17.84 -5.59 28.87
N LEU A 221 16.52 -5.56 29.08
CA LEU A 221 15.94 -5.20 30.38
C LEU A 221 16.30 -6.18 31.49
N ALA A 222 16.36 -7.48 31.19
CA ALA A 222 16.83 -8.48 32.14
C ALA A 222 18.29 -8.24 32.54
N PHE A 223 19.16 -7.99 31.56
CA PHE A 223 20.56 -7.66 31.80
C PHE A 223 20.71 -6.39 32.66
N LEU A 224 20.01 -5.32 32.29
CA LEU A 224 20.00 -4.08 33.04
C LEU A 224 19.54 -4.38 34.47
N SER A 225 18.37 -4.96 34.69
CA SER A 225 17.82 -5.19 36.03
C SER A 225 18.76 -5.99 36.97
N GLN A 226 19.60 -6.88 36.42
CA GLN A 226 20.61 -7.63 37.18
C GLN A 226 21.89 -6.83 37.50
N ASN A 227 22.10 -5.70 36.83
CA ASN A 227 23.30 -4.87 36.90
C ASN A 227 22.99 -3.39 37.22
N ARG A 228 21.96 -3.12 38.05
CA ARG A 228 21.49 -1.76 38.41
C ARG A 228 22.58 -0.80 38.91
N GLN A 229 23.66 -1.33 39.46
CA GLN A 229 24.80 -0.55 39.93
C GLN A 229 25.60 0.11 38.80
N LEU A 230 25.47 -0.38 37.56
CA LEU A 230 26.25 0.11 36.42
C LEU A 230 25.62 1.31 35.71
N TYR A 231 24.35 1.64 36.00
CA TYR A 231 23.61 2.69 35.29
C TYR A 231 22.60 3.40 36.21
N GLN A 232 22.34 4.69 35.96
CA GLN A 232 21.51 5.52 36.85
C GLN A 232 20.11 5.85 36.31
N LYS A 233 19.90 5.75 34.99
CA LYS A 233 18.62 6.12 34.35
C LYS A 233 18.38 5.21 33.15
N THR A 234 17.17 4.67 33.00
CA THR A 234 16.77 3.91 31.81
C THR A 234 15.46 4.45 31.30
N GLU A 235 15.48 4.98 30.08
CA GLU A 235 14.30 5.40 29.33
C GLU A 235 14.02 4.37 28.24
N ILE A 236 12.76 3.96 28.10
CA ILE A 236 12.31 3.04 27.06
C ILE A 236 11.31 3.80 26.20
N LEU A 237 11.61 3.88 24.91
CA LEU A 237 10.78 4.55 23.92
C LEU A 237 10.26 3.50 22.95
N SER A 238 8.94 3.42 22.79
CA SER A 238 8.34 2.70 21.67
C SER A 238 8.45 3.57 20.43
N LEU A 239 9.05 3.03 19.39
CA LEU A 239 9.17 3.70 18.10
C LEU A 239 7.89 3.47 17.31
N GLU A 240 7.56 4.43 16.46
CA GLU A 240 6.47 4.32 15.52
C GLU A 240 7.01 4.18 14.08
N LYS A 241 6.29 3.40 13.28
CA LYS A 241 6.51 3.39 11.83
C LYS A 241 6.01 4.72 11.26
N PRO A 242 6.80 5.40 10.42
CA PRO A 242 6.38 6.67 9.82
C PRO A 242 5.15 6.46 8.95
N LEU A 243 4.30 7.49 8.87
CA LEU A 243 3.17 7.51 7.95
C LEU A 243 3.71 7.67 6.52
N LEU A 244 3.10 6.95 5.59
CA LEU A 244 3.38 7.07 4.17
C LEU A 244 2.57 8.22 3.59
N LEU A 245 3.25 9.09 2.84
CA LEU A 245 2.58 10.16 2.10
C LEU A 245 1.68 9.54 1.02
N ASP A 246 0.50 10.12 0.83
CA ASP A 246 -0.48 9.75 -0.21
C ASP A 246 -0.94 8.28 -0.23
N THR A 247 -0.58 7.50 0.80
CA THR A 247 -0.93 6.08 0.93
C THR A 247 -1.82 5.88 2.14
N GLY A 248 -2.94 5.17 1.97
CA GLY A 248 -3.92 4.94 3.03
C GLY A 248 -5.35 4.91 2.53
N MET A 249 -6.31 4.60 3.39
CA MET A 249 -7.71 4.49 3.00
C MET A 249 -8.41 5.85 2.93
N GLY A 250 -9.30 5.98 1.94
CA GLY A 250 -10.10 7.19 1.67
C GLY A 250 -9.27 8.43 1.34
N ARG A 251 -9.89 9.49 0.84
CA ARG A 251 -9.23 10.78 0.62
C ARG A 251 -10.07 11.91 1.19
N LEU A 252 -9.41 12.79 1.94
CA LEU A 252 -9.94 14.11 2.22
C LEU A 252 -9.37 15.06 1.18
N CYS A 253 -10.26 15.63 0.38
CA CYS A 253 -9.93 16.50 -0.73
C CYS A 253 -10.36 17.92 -0.40
N THR A 254 -9.45 18.88 -0.50
CA THR A 254 -9.77 20.31 -0.34
C THR A 254 -9.60 20.99 -1.69
N LEU A 255 -10.72 21.43 -2.28
CA LEU A 255 -10.75 22.10 -3.57
C LEU A 255 -10.01 23.44 -3.50
N ASP A 256 -9.42 23.89 -4.60
CA ASP A 256 -8.76 25.21 -4.65
C ASP A 256 -9.79 26.34 -4.52
N GLU A 257 -10.98 26.16 -5.10
CA GLU A 257 -12.13 27.06 -5.01
C GLU A 257 -13.38 26.27 -4.63
N SER A 258 -14.28 26.91 -3.88
CA SER A 258 -15.55 26.29 -3.51
C SER A 258 -16.49 26.25 -4.72
N VAL A 259 -17.23 25.14 -4.87
CA VAL A 259 -18.21 24.95 -5.95
C VAL A 259 -19.57 24.56 -5.38
N SER A 260 -20.65 24.73 -6.16
CA SER A 260 -21.96 24.24 -5.73
C SER A 260 -22.02 22.72 -5.71
N LEU A 261 -22.85 22.16 -4.84
CA LEU A 261 -23.14 20.72 -4.82
C LEU A 261 -23.63 20.20 -6.18
N ALA A 262 -24.46 20.97 -6.89
CA ALA A 262 -24.90 20.66 -8.26
C ALA A 262 -23.71 20.46 -9.22
N THR A 263 -22.74 21.38 -9.17
CA THR A 263 -21.53 21.30 -9.97
C THR A 263 -20.73 20.05 -9.62
N MET A 264 -20.62 19.73 -8.33
CA MET A 264 -19.91 18.54 -7.88
C MET A 264 -20.56 17.24 -8.36
N ILE A 265 -21.89 17.16 -8.29
CA ILE A 265 -22.66 16.01 -8.81
C ILE A 265 -22.39 15.80 -10.30
N GLU A 266 -22.41 16.87 -11.10
CA GLU A 266 -22.16 16.76 -12.54
C GLU A 266 -20.69 16.40 -12.84
N ARG A 267 -19.73 16.90 -12.07
CA ARG A 267 -18.32 16.49 -12.17
C ARG A 267 -18.16 14.98 -11.93
N VAL A 268 -18.73 14.47 -10.83
CA VAL A 268 -18.65 13.04 -10.47
C VAL A 268 -19.36 12.18 -11.51
N LYS A 269 -20.58 12.55 -11.94
CA LYS A 269 -21.30 11.83 -13.00
C LYS A 269 -20.53 11.80 -14.30
N GLY A 270 -20.01 12.95 -14.74
CA GLY A 270 -19.24 13.07 -15.97
C GLY A 270 -17.96 12.23 -15.93
N TYR A 271 -17.23 12.28 -14.81
CA TYR A 271 -15.98 11.54 -14.62
C TYR A 271 -16.20 10.02 -14.61
N LEU A 272 -17.20 9.56 -13.85
CA LEU A 272 -17.52 8.14 -13.71
C LEU A 272 -18.43 7.61 -14.83
N LYS A 273 -18.88 8.49 -15.74
CA LYS A 273 -19.85 8.18 -16.82
C LYS A 273 -21.15 7.58 -16.29
N LEU A 274 -21.64 8.11 -15.17
CA LEU A 274 -22.87 7.65 -14.52
C LEU A 274 -24.08 8.45 -14.99
N SER A 275 -25.18 7.75 -15.29
CA SER A 275 -26.47 8.38 -15.57
C SER A 275 -27.12 8.94 -14.30
N HIS A 276 -26.92 8.29 -13.16
CA HIS A 276 -27.56 8.62 -11.90
C HIS A 276 -26.58 8.51 -10.71
N LEU A 277 -26.84 9.32 -9.69
CA LEU A 277 -26.24 9.22 -8.35
C LEU A 277 -27.35 9.25 -7.31
N ARG A 278 -27.12 8.61 -6.17
CA ARG A 278 -27.97 8.77 -4.98
C ARG A 278 -27.41 9.91 -4.14
N LEU A 279 -28.27 10.86 -3.79
CA LEU A 279 -27.91 12.01 -2.97
C LEU A 279 -28.73 11.98 -1.68
N ALA A 280 -28.03 12.02 -0.54
CA ALA A 280 -28.62 12.33 0.75
C ALA A 280 -28.23 13.77 1.11
N LEU A 281 -29.21 14.67 1.13
CA LEU A 281 -28.99 16.07 1.51
C LEU A 281 -29.06 16.22 3.03
N GLY A 282 -28.05 16.89 3.59
CA GLY A 282 -28.09 17.30 4.99
C GLY A 282 -29.19 18.32 5.26
N VAL A 283 -29.62 18.43 6.52
CA VAL A 283 -30.66 19.37 6.93
C VAL A 283 -30.26 20.80 6.56
N GLY A 284 -31.16 21.50 5.85
CA GLY A 284 -30.93 22.88 5.40
C GLY A 284 -29.95 23.05 4.24
N LYS A 285 -29.45 21.95 3.65
CA LYS A 285 -28.60 21.99 2.44
C LYS A 285 -29.43 21.93 1.17
N THR A 286 -28.95 22.62 0.14
CA THR A 286 -29.54 22.67 -1.21
C THR A 286 -28.47 22.34 -2.25
N LEU A 287 -28.87 22.24 -3.53
CA LEU A 287 -27.94 21.97 -4.63
C LEU A 287 -26.97 23.14 -4.89
N GLU A 288 -27.29 24.32 -4.40
CA GLU A 288 -26.49 25.54 -4.47
C GLU A 288 -25.52 25.68 -3.29
N SER A 289 -25.65 24.80 -2.28
CA SER A 289 -24.77 24.83 -1.11
C SER A 289 -23.30 24.67 -1.53
N PRO A 290 -22.40 25.47 -0.96
CA PRO A 290 -20.98 25.43 -1.30
C PRO A 290 -20.34 24.13 -0.78
N VAL A 291 -19.43 23.58 -1.58
CA VAL A 291 -18.61 22.40 -1.28
C VAL A 291 -17.15 22.80 -1.51
N LYS A 292 -16.35 22.76 -0.43
CA LYS A 292 -14.91 23.04 -0.43
C LYS A 292 -14.11 21.82 0.00
N VAL A 293 -14.63 21.04 0.94
CA VAL A 293 -14.00 19.83 1.47
C VAL A 293 -14.85 18.61 1.15
N VAL A 294 -14.26 17.61 0.51
CA VAL A 294 -14.91 16.35 0.15
C VAL A 294 -14.17 15.20 0.81
N ALA A 295 -14.88 14.39 1.60
CA ALA A 295 -14.36 13.11 2.09
C ALA A 295 -14.86 12.00 1.18
N LEU A 296 -13.96 11.21 0.59
CA LEU A 296 -14.33 10.13 -0.31
C LEU A 296 -13.68 8.82 0.09
N CYS A 297 -14.38 7.72 -0.15
CA CYS A 297 -13.83 6.38 -0.04
C CYS A 297 -14.59 5.47 -1.03
N ALA A 298 -13.86 4.77 -1.89
CA ALA A 298 -14.43 3.78 -2.79
C ALA A 298 -15.09 2.64 -2.00
N GLY A 299 -16.10 2.00 -2.61
CA GLY A 299 -16.80 0.88 -2.00
C GLY A 299 -17.60 1.24 -0.74
N SER A 300 -17.50 0.38 0.28
CA SER A 300 -18.21 0.52 1.56
C SER A 300 -17.43 1.38 2.56
N GLY A 301 -17.32 2.68 2.26
CA GLY A 301 -16.48 3.63 2.98
C GLY A 301 -17.02 4.13 4.34
N GLY A 302 -18.14 3.62 4.83
CA GLY A 302 -18.81 4.16 6.03
C GLY A 302 -17.91 4.29 7.26
N SER A 303 -17.13 3.26 7.59
CA SER A 303 -16.19 3.28 8.72
C SER A 303 -15.00 4.20 8.47
N VAL A 304 -14.54 4.30 7.23
CA VAL A 304 -13.44 5.20 6.84
C VAL A 304 -13.84 6.65 7.00
N LEU A 305 -15.06 6.99 6.58
CA LEU A 305 -15.60 8.35 6.56
C LEU A 305 -16.15 8.82 7.92
N GLN A 306 -16.34 7.90 8.87
CA GLN A 306 -16.92 8.19 10.16
C GLN A 306 -16.08 9.22 10.94
N GLY A 307 -16.74 10.28 11.44
CA GLY A 307 -16.10 11.33 12.23
C GLY A 307 -15.22 12.31 11.45
N VAL A 308 -15.16 12.17 10.11
CA VAL A 308 -14.46 13.13 9.24
C VAL A 308 -15.33 14.35 9.05
N GLU A 309 -14.80 15.56 9.23
CA GLU A 309 -15.50 16.81 8.91
C GLU A 309 -15.32 17.15 7.41
N ALA A 310 -16.41 17.16 6.65
CA ALA A 310 -16.43 17.52 5.24
C ALA A 310 -17.78 18.11 4.81
N ASP A 311 -17.80 18.90 3.73
CA ASP A 311 -19.02 19.44 3.15
C ASP A 311 -19.81 18.38 2.36
N LEU A 312 -19.09 17.39 1.81
CA LEU A 312 -19.64 16.31 1.01
C LEU A 312 -18.92 14.99 1.29
N TYR A 313 -19.69 13.90 1.39
CA TYR A 313 -19.19 12.55 1.51
C TYR A 313 -19.50 11.76 0.24
N LEU A 314 -18.49 11.09 -0.33
CA LEU A 314 -18.62 10.30 -1.55
C LEU A 314 -18.21 8.84 -1.30
N THR A 315 -19.16 7.92 -1.45
CA THR A 315 -18.94 6.46 -1.30
C THR A 315 -19.97 5.70 -2.13
N ASP A 316 -19.71 4.43 -2.44
CA ASP A 316 -20.59 3.61 -3.29
C ASP A 316 -21.80 3.05 -2.52
N THR A 317 -21.54 2.50 -1.32
CA THR A 317 -22.59 2.05 -0.41
C THR A 317 -22.78 3.05 0.72
N PRO A 318 -23.94 3.72 0.83
CA PRO A 318 -24.22 4.55 1.99
C PRO A 318 -24.20 3.65 3.24
N ALA A 319 -23.52 4.12 4.29
CA ALA A 319 -23.65 3.50 5.61
C ALA A 319 -25.16 3.41 5.93
N SER A 320 -25.61 2.27 6.46
CA SER A 320 -26.94 2.15 7.05
C SER A 320 -27.22 3.38 7.91
N ALA A 321 -28.41 3.97 7.75
CA ALA A 321 -28.87 5.30 8.17
C ALA A 321 -28.76 5.67 9.66
N SER A 322 -27.62 5.40 10.30
CA SER A 322 -27.37 5.52 11.73
C SER A 322 -26.28 6.54 12.07
N LEU A 323 -25.72 7.26 11.07
CA LEU A 323 -24.51 8.05 11.25
C LEU A 323 -24.49 9.43 10.53
N PHE A 324 -25.64 9.98 10.15
CA PHE A 324 -25.74 11.37 9.68
C PHE A 324 -26.91 12.08 10.37
#